data_AF-A0A929V0Y8-F1
#
_entry.id   AF-A0A929V0Y8-F1
#
_cell.length_a   1.000
_cell.length_b   1.000
_cell.length_c   1.000
_cell.angle_alpha   90.00
_cell.angle_beta   90.00
_cell.angle_gamma   90.00
#
_symmetry.space_group_name_H-M   'P 1'
#
loop_
_entity.id
_entity.type
_entity.pdbx_description
1 polymer ?
#
loop_
_entity_poly.entity_id
_entity_poly.type
_entity_poly.pdbx_seq_one_letter_code
_entity_poly.pdbx_strand_id
1 'polypeptide(L)'
;MQEILKKHADKFRFLIVGSTNTVLDFGILFSLTIFLNIPKEFANFISTFVAFLFSFFANKKYTFKSTSQNLKKQFLLFAAVTLFGLWVIQTIIIAIITPIFINFGLNKSLALLISKLAATVVSLVWNYVLYSRIVFKDTKNSSD
;
A
#
# COMPACT_ATOMS: atom_id res chain seq x y z
N MET A 1 -1.54 26.50 -10.77
CA MET A 1 -0.17 26.07 -10.36
C MET A 1 -0.15 25.46 -8.95
N GLN A 2 -0.83 26.05 -7.96
CA GLN A 2 -0.93 25.53 -6.58
C GLN A 2 -1.50 24.09 -6.47
N GLU A 3 -2.53 23.74 -7.25
CA GLU A 3 -3.09 22.37 -7.25
C GLU A 3 -2.10 21.30 -7.75
N ILE A 4 -1.32 21.64 -8.78
CA ILE A 4 -0.32 20.73 -9.33
C ILE A 4 0.76 20.47 -8.28
N LEU A 5 1.22 21.51 -7.58
CA LEU A 5 2.23 21.38 -6.52
C LEU A 5 1.74 20.53 -5.33
N LYS A 6 0.48 20.72 -4.88
CA LYS A 6 -0.12 19.87 -3.83
C LYS A 6 -0.16 18.40 -4.21
N LYS A 7 -0.56 18.08 -5.44
CA LYS A 7 -0.68 16.70 -5.92
C LYS A 7 0.67 15.97 -5.99
N HIS A 8 1.77 16.69 -6.22
CA HIS A 8 3.12 16.11 -6.15
C HIS A 8 3.57 15.91 -4.70
N ALA A 9 3.23 16.82 -3.79
CA ALA A 9 3.54 16.69 -2.37
C ALA A 9 2.84 15.47 -1.74
N ASP A 10 1.59 15.19 -2.10
CA ASP A 10 0.85 14.04 -1.54
C ASP A 10 1.43 12.70 -2.04
N LYS A 11 1.90 12.62 -3.28
CA LYS A 11 2.65 11.45 -3.78
C LYS A 11 3.93 11.21 -2.98
N PHE A 12 4.69 12.27 -2.70
CA PHE A 12 5.93 12.17 -1.95
C PHE A 12 5.69 11.75 -0.50
N ARG A 13 4.66 12.32 0.16
CA ARG A 13 4.22 11.88 1.49
C ARG A 13 3.75 10.44 1.49
N PHE A 14 3.01 10.01 0.47
CA PHE A 14 2.58 8.62 0.33
C PHE A 14 3.78 7.68 0.24
N LEU A 15 4.80 8.03 -0.55
CA LEU A 15 6.06 7.30 -0.63
C LEU A 15 6.77 7.22 0.73
N ILE A 16 6.90 8.34 1.44
CA ILE A 16 7.49 8.37 2.79
C ILE A 16 6.72 7.45 3.74
N VAL A 17 5.39 7.55 3.76
CA VAL A 17 4.54 6.70 4.61
C VAL A 17 4.72 5.24 4.23
N GLY A 18 4.78 4.91 2.94
CA GLY A 18 5.04 3.56 2.45
C GLY A 18 6.40 3.01 2.90
N SER A 19 7.48 3.79 2.74
CA SER A 19 8.83 3.41 3.18
C SER A 19 8.89 3.21 4.70
N THR A 20 8.34 4.14 5.48
CA THR A 20 8.25 4.02 6.94
C THR A 20 7.43 2.80 7.35
N ASN A 21 6.36 2.50 6.63
CA ASN A 21 5.54 1.33 6.87
C ASN A 21 6.33 0.03 6.67
N THR A 22 7.15 -0.04 5.62
CA THR A 22 8.03 -1.18 5.38
C THR A 22 9.07 -1.33 6.48
N VAL A 23 9.70 -0.23 6.92
CA VAL A 23 10.67 -0.27 8.03
C VAL A 23 10.00 -0.74 9.32
N LEU A 24 8.78 -0.27 9.60
CA LEU A 24 8.01 -0.67 10.77
C LEU A 24 7.67 -2.16 10.73
N ASP A 25 7.20 -2.67 9.58
CA ASP A 25 6.85 -4.08 9.40
C ASP A 25 8.06 -4.98 9.65
N PHE A 26 9.19 -4.72 8.98
CA PHE A 26 10.42 -5.48 9.22
C PHE A 26 10.92 -5.35 10.66
N GLY A 27 10.89 -4.14 11.24
CA GLY A 27 11.32 -3.91 12.61
C GLY A 27 10.51 -4.72 13.63
N ILE A 28 9.19 -4.76 13.46
CA ILE A 28 8.30 -5.56 14.32
C ILE A 28 8.54 -7.06 14.07
N LEU A 29 8.59 -7.50 12.82
CA LEU A 29 8.84 -8.91 12.47
C LEU A 29 10.14 -9.42 13.10
N PHE A 30 11.26 -8.72 12.88
CA PHE A 30 12.55 -9.11 13.44
C PHE A 30 12.53 -9.06 14.97
N SER A 31 11.87 -8.07 15.57
CA SER A 31 11.80 -7.98 17.02
C SER A 31 11.02 -9.16 17.64
N LEU A 32 9.86 -9.52 17.08
CA LEU A 32 9.08 -10.66 17.58
C LEU A 32 9.80 -12.00 17.35
N THR A 33 10.47 -12.16 16.20
CA THR A 33 11.16 -13.41 15.89
C THR A 33 12.46 -13.57 16.68
N ILE A 34 13.26 -12.51 16.86
CA ILE A 34 14.57 -12.58 17.53
C ILE A 34 14.43 -12.54 19.06
N PHE A 35 13.61 -11.62 19.60
CA PHE A 35 13.54 -11.45 21.06
C PHE A 35 12.51 -12.33 21.73
N LEU A 36 11.38 -12.61 21.06
CA LEU A 36 10.28 -13.38 21.64
C LEU A 36 10.20 -14.81 21.08
N ASN A 37 11.07 -15.16 20.13
CA ASN A 37 11.16 -16.48 19.50
C ASN A 37 9.81 -16.98 18.95
N ILE A 38 8.92 -16.04 18.58
CA ILE A 38 7.59 -16.31 18.04
C ILE A 38 7.76 -16.88 16.62
N PRO A 39 6.97 -17.89 16.23
CA PRO A 39 7.07 -18.45 14.89
C PRO A 39 6.86 -17.38 13.82
N LYS A 40 7.70 -17.41 12.78
CA LYS A 40 7.74 -16.41 11.70
C LYS A 40 6.37 -16.09 11.10
N GLU A 41 5.49 -17.08 10.97
CA GLU A 41 4.16 -16.89 10.37
C GLU A 41 3.27 -16.01 11.26
N PHE A 42 3.28 -16.26 12.58
CA PHE A 42 2.54 -15.45 13.55
C PHE A 42 3.17 -14.07 13.71
N ALA A 43 4.50 -13.98 13.77
CA ALA A 43 5.21 -12.71 13.83
C ALA A 43 4.90 -11.83 12.61
N ASN A 44 4.89 -12.41 11.41
CA ASN A 44 4.56 -11.73 10.16
C ASN A 44 3.09 -11.27 10.12
N PHE A 45 2.16 -12.09 10.64
CA PHE A 45 0.77 -11.68 10.73
C PHE A 45 0.58 -10.45 11.63
N ILE A 46 1.22 -10.47 12.82
CA ILE A 46 1.17 -9.35 13.77
C ILE A 46 1.85 -8.10 13.17
N SER A 47 3.04 -8.25 12.59
CA SER A 47 3.78 -7.13 12.00
C SER A 47 3.00 -6.48 10.87
N THR A 48 2.47 -7.30 9.96
CA THR A 48 1.68 -6.83 8.82
C THR A 48 0.42 -6.12 9.30
N PHE A 49 -0.24 -6.64 10.34
CA PHE A 49 -1.45 -6.02 10.89
C PHE A 49 -1.16 -4.66 11.55
N VAL A 50 -0.09 -4.56 12.35
CA VAL A 50 0.31 -3.30 12.99
C VAL A 50 0.75 -2.27 11.93
N ALA A 51 1.55 -2.69 10.96
CA ALA A 51 1.94 -1.85 9.82
C ALA A 51 0.70 -1.39 9.05
N PHE A 52 -0.23 -2.28 8.75
CA PHE A 52 -1.47 -1.94 8.07
C PHE A 52 -2.29 -0.86 8.80
N LEU A 53 -2.45 -0.98 10.12
CA LEU A 53 -3.11 0.05 10.94
C LEU A 53 -2.34 1.38 10.92
N PHE A 54 -1.02 1.33 11.10
CA PHE A 54 -0.17 2.52 11.03
C PHE A 54 -0.31 3.22 9.67
N SER A 55 -0.27 2.47 8.58
CA SER A 55 -0.45 2.98 7.22
C SER A 55 -1.77 3.69 7.03
N PHE A 56 -2.87 3.17 7.60
CA PHE A 56 -4.17 3.86 7.57
C PHE A 56 -4.11 5.23 8.28
N PHE A 57 -3.64 5.27 9.52
CA PHE A 57 -3.58 6.51 10.29
C PHE A 57 -2.60 7.53 9.71
N ALA A 58 -1.42 7.07 9.26
CA ALA A 58 -0.41 7.89 8.61
C ALA A 58 -0.93 8.46 7.29
N ASN A 59 -1.56 7.64 6.44
CA ASN A 59 -2.14 8.14 5.20
C ASN A 59 -3.30 9.11 5.45
N LYS A 60 -4.18 8.82 6.41
CA LYS A 60 -5.28 9.72 6.78
C LYS A 60 -4.76 11.08 7.24
N LYS A 61 -3.87 11.10 8.24
CA LYS A 61 -3.47 12.32 8.96
C LYS A 61 -2.34 13.08 8.27
N TYR A 62 -1.37 12.36 7.71
CA TYR A 62 -0.15 12.95 7.16
C TYR A 62 -0.22 13.13 5.64
N THR A 63 -0.57 12.07 4.90
CA THR A 63 -0.61 12.11 3.43
C THR A 63 -1.77 12.95 2.93
N PHE A 64 -3.00 12.58 3.27
CA PHE A 64 -4.21 13.17 2.71
C PHE A 64 -4.88 14.20 3.62
N LYS A 65 -4.43 14.32 4.88
CA LYS A 65 -4.92 15.28 5.89
C LYS A 65 -6.46 15.32 6.00
N SER A 66 -7.12 14.17 5.85
CA SER A 66 -8.58 14.13 5.77
C SER A 66 -9.26 14.45 7.10
N THR A 67 -10.22 15.39 7.06
CA THR A 67 -10.96 15.87 8.24
C THR A 67 -12.26 15.10 8.50
N SER A 68 -12.61 14.14 7.63
CA SER A 68 -13.90 13.45 7.73
C SER A 68 -14.04 12.61 9.01
N GLN A 69 -15.22 12.77 9.65
CA GLN A 69 -15.57 12.18 10.96
C GLN A 69 -15.90 10.68 10.88
N ASN A 70 -16.21 10.16 9.70
CA ASN A 70 -16.59 8.75 9.50
C ASN A 70 -15.38 7.83 9.39
N LEU A 71 -14.65 7.65 10.50
CA LEU A 71 -13.46 6.80 10.60
C LEU A 71 -13.71 5.36 10.15
N LYS A 72 -14.82 4.74 10.57
CA LYS A 72 -15.16 3.36 10.22
C LYS A 72 -15.28 3.16 8.70
N LYS A 73 -15.98 4.08 8.02
CA LYS A 73 -16.15 4.03 6.56
C LYS A 73 -14.82 4.18 5.83
N GLN A 74 -13.97 5.13 6.25
CA GLN A 74 -12.65 5.31 5.65
C GLN A 74 -11.76 4.08 5.84
N PHE A 75 -11.78 3.48 7.03
CA PHE A 75 -11.02 2.28 7.31
C PHE A 75 -11.49 1.10 6.46
N LEU A 76 -12.80 0.87 6.36
CA LEU A 76 -13.39 -0.17 5.51
C LEU A 76 -13.03 0.03 4.03
N LEU A 77 -13.13 1.26 3.52
CA LEU A 77 -12.73 1.56 2.14
C LEU A 77 -11.23 1.40 1.92
N PHE A 78 -10.40 1.87 2.85
CA PHE A 78 -8.95 1.67 2.80
C PHE A 78 -8.61 0.18 2.76
N ALA A 79 -9.22 -0.62 3.64
CA ALA A 79 -9.00 -2.06 3.69
C ALA A 79 -9.48 -2.76 2.42
N ALA A 80 -10.68 -2.45 1.94
CA ALA A 80 -11.18 -3.01 0.69
C ALA A 80 -10.24 -2.70 -0.48
N VAL A 81 -9.79 -1.44 -0.62
CA VAL A 81 -8.88 -1.01 -1.69
C VAL A 81 -7.51 -1.70 -1.56
N THR A 82 -6.93 -1.72 -0.35
CA THR A 82 -5.61 -2.34 -0.11
C THR A 82 -5.64 -3.82 -0.41
N LEU A 83 -6.64 -4.53 0.15
CA LEU A 83 -6.78 -5.97 -0.01
C LEU A 83 -7.08 -6.33 -1.46
N PHE A 84 -7.91 -5.55 -2.15
CA PHE A 84 -8.15 -5.76 -3.57
C PHE A 84 -6.88 -5.54 -4.41
N GLY A 85 -6.12 -4.47 -4.12
CA GLY A 85 -4.84 -4.21 -4.77
C GLY A 85 -3.82 -5.33 -4.54
N LEU A 86 -3.80 -5.92 -3.36
CA LEU A 86 -2.86 -6.99 -3.00
C LEU A 86 -3.29 -8.35 -3.56
N TRP A 87 -4.55 -8.74 -3.36
CA TRP A 87 -5.02 -10.09 -3.70
C TRP A 87 -5.47 -10.24 -5.15
N VAL A 88 -6.04 -9.19 -5.74
CA VAL A 88 -6.61 -9.23 -7.09
C VAL A 88 -5.62 -8.66 -8.09
N ILE A 89 -5.27 -7.38 -7.95
CA ILE A 89 -4.42 -6.69 -8.93
C ILE A 89 -3.04 -7.34 -9.00
N GLN A 90 -2.41 -7.60 -7.85
CA GLN A 90 -1.08 -8.19 -7.84
C GLN A 90 -1.07 -9.58 -8.49
N THR A 91 -2.04 -10.43 -8.14
CA THR A 91 -2.17 -11.80 -8.67
C THR A 91 -2.41 -11.80 -10.18
N ILE A 92 -3.33 -10.96 -10.68
CA ILE A 92 -3.63 -10.85 -12.11
C ILE A 92 -2.38 -10.40 -12.88
N ILE A 93 -1.69 -9.36 -12.40
CA ILE A 93 -0.49 -8.85 -13.08
C ILE A 93 0.61 -9.90 -13.10
N ILE A 94 0.86 -10.59 -11.98
CA ILE A 94 1.85 -11.66 -11.94
C ILE A 94 1.48 -12.79 -12.90
N ALA A 95 0.22 -13.20 -12.95
CA ALA A 95 -0.26 -14.27 -13.82
C ALA A 95 -0.12 -13.93 -15.31
N ILE A 96 -0.30 -12.66 -15.70
CA ILE A 96 -0.17 -12.20 -17.08
C ILE A 96 1.29 -11.96 -17.48
N ILE A 97 2.05 -11.27 -16.63
CA ILE A 97 3.41 -10.79 -16.98
C ILE A 97 4.45 -11.91 -16.90
N THR A 98 4.32 -12.83 -15.93
CA THR A 98 5.30 -13.91 -15.73
C THR A 98 5.47 -14.81 -16.96
N PRO A 99 4.42 -15.36 -17.61
CA PRO A 99 4.60 -16.20 -18.78
C PRO A 99 5.19 -15.44 -19.97
N ILE A 100 4.89 -14.14 -20.12
CA ILE A 100 5.47 -13.31 -21.18
C ILE A 100 7.00 -13.30 -21.05
N PHE A 101 7.52 -12.98 -19.86
CA PHE A 101 8.96 -12.95 -19.64
C PHE A 101 9.64 -14.32 -19.74
N ILE A 102 8.98 -15.40 -19.33
CA ILE A 102 9.48 -16.77 -19.53
C ILE A 102 9.61 -17.07 -21.02
N ASN A 103 8.62 -16.69 -21.84
CA ASN A 103 8.66 -16.87 -23.29
C ASN A 103 9.75 -16.02 -23.97
N PHE A 104 10.17 -14.92 -23.37
CA PHE A 104 11.33 -14.13 -23.79
C PHE A 104 12.68 -14.75 -23.40
N GLY A 105 12.70 -15.93 -22.77
CA GLY A 105 13.92 -16.65 -22.41
C GLY A 105 14.48 -16.30 -21.02
N LEU A 106 13.73 -15.57 -20.19
CA LEU A 106 14.16 -15.29 -18.82
C LEU A 106 13.94 -16.52 -17.92
N ASN A 107 14.87 -16.71 -16.98
CA ASN A 107 14.73 -17.71 -15.92
C ASN A 107 13.44 -17.48 -15.12
N LYS A 108 12.74 -18.57 -14.76
CA LYS A 108 11.48 -18.54 -14.01
C LYS A 108 11.54 -17.66 -12.76
N SER A 109 12.62 -17.75 -12.00
CA SER A 109 12.83 -16.95 -10.78
C SER A 109 12.96 -15.46 -11.08
N LEU A 110 13.67 -15.11 -12.16
CA LEU A 110 13.89 -13.71 -12.55
C LEU A 110 12.61 -13.10 -13.13
N ALA A 111 11.90 -13.86 -13.97
CA ALA A 111 10.59 -13.48 -14.49
C ALA A 111 9.59 -13.21 -13.37
N LEU A 112 9.51 -14.11 -12.37
CA LEU A 112 8.65 -13.90 -11.19
C LEU A 112 9.02 -12.65 -10.40
N LEU A 113 10.31 -12.37 -10.22
CA LEU A 113 10.78 -11.18 -9.49
C LEU A 113 10.38 -9.90 -10.22
N ILE A 114 10.62 -9.81 -11.53
CA ILE A 114 10.27 -8.65 -12.35
C ILE A 114 8.74 -8.46 -12.36
N SER A 115 7.98 -9.54 -12.56
CA SER A 115 6.51 -9.51 -12.49
C SER A 115 6.00 -9.01 -11.15
N LYS A 116 6.58 -9.48 -10.04
CA LYS A 116 6.19 -9.08 -8.68
C LYS A 116 6.51 -7.61 -8.42
N LEU A 117 7.65 -7.12 -8.89
CA LEU A 117 7.99 -5.69 -8.81
C LEU A 117 6.99 -4.85 -9.61
N ALA A 118 6.71 -5.20 -10.86
CA ALA A 118 5.75 -4.50 -11.70
C ALA A 118 4.35 -4.49 -11.06
N ALA A 119 3.88 -5.65 -10.60
CA ALA A 119 2.60 -5.80 -9.92
C ALA A 119 2.50 -4.94 -8.66
N THR A 120 3.60 -4.84 -7.89
CA THR A 120 3.67 -3.98 -6.70
C THR A 120 3.57 -2.51 -7.06
N VAL A 121 4.28 -2.05 -8.10
CA VAL A 121 4.20 -0.66 -8.57
C VAL A 121 2.78 -0.31 -9.03
N VAL A 122 2.15 -1.18 -9.84
CA VAL A 122 0.77 -0.94 -10.31
C VAL A 122 -0.22 -0.93 -9.14
N SER A 123 -0.08 -1.86 -8.19
CA SER A 123 -0.90 -1.91 -6.98
C SER A 123 -0.72 -0.66 -6.10
N LEU A 124 0.51 -0.13 -5.97
CA LEU A 124 0.78 1.13 -5.28
C LEU A 124 0.10 2.32 -5.96
N VAL A 125 0.16 2.39 -7.29
CA VAL A 125 -0.53 3.44 -8.06
C VAL A 125 -2.05 3.35 -7.88
N TRP A 126 -2.61 2.14 -7.95
CA TRP A 126 -4.03 1.89 -7.69
C TRP A 126 -4.44 2.37 -6.30
N ASN A 127 -3.71 1.95 -5.27
CA ASN A 127 -3.94 2.32 -3.88
C ASN A 127 -3.89 3.84 -3.72
N TYR A 128 -2.85 4.50 -4.24
CA TYR A 128 -2.73 5.96 -4.18
C TYR A 128 -3.93 6.67 -4.83
N VAL A 129 -4.32 6.25 -6.04
CA VAL A 129 -5.42 6.89 -6.78
C VAL A 129 -6.74 6.75 -6.02
N LEU A 130 -7.06 5.56 -5.53
CA LEU A 130 -8.32 5.33 -4.81
C LEU A 130 -8.29 5.94 -3.41
N TYR A 131 -7.14 5.97 -2.74
CA TYR A 131 -7.00 6.67 -1.46
C TYR A 131 -7.26 8.16 -1.63
N SER A 132 -6.66 8.77 -2.65
CA SER A 132 -6.83 10.19 -2.94
C SER A 132 -8.26 10.54 -3.38
N ARG A 133 -8.89 9.71 -4.23
CA ARG A 133 -10.17 10.05 -4.87
C ARG A 133 -11.41 9.58 -4.12
N ILE A 134 -11.32 8.46 -3.41
CA ILE A 134 -12.48 7.78 -2.81
C ILE A 134 -12.36 7.73 -1.30
N VAL A 135 -11.23 7.23 -0.77
CA VAL A 135 -11.09 6.95 0.68
C VAL A 135 -10.96 8.24 1.50
N PHE A 136 -10.10 9.16 1.05
CA PHE A 136 -9.77 10.39 1.75
C PHE A 136 -10.21 11.64 0.97
N LYS A 137 -11.28 11.53 0.18
CA LYS A 137 -11.87 12.67 -0.51
C LYS A 137 -12.39 13.66 0.54
N ASP A 138 -11.70 14.77 0.71
CA ASP A 138 -12.22 15.88 1.50
C ASP A 138 -13.31 16.59 0.69
N THR A 139 -14.49 16.70 1.28
CA THR A 139 -15.62 17.47 0.76
C THR A 139 -15.33 18.97 0.91
N LYS A 140 -14.37 19.51 0.15
CA LYS A 140 -14.18 20.96 -0.01
C LYS A 140 -14.43 21.32 -1.47
N ASN A 141 -15.68 21.29 -1.93
CA ASN A 141 -16.17 22.00 -3.13
C ASN A 141 -17.68 21.73 -3.37
N SER A 142 -18.56 22.15 -2.46
CA SER A 142 -20.02 22.23 -2.76
C SER A 142 -20.72 23.35 -1.98
N SER A 143 -20.00 24.41 -1.60
CA SER A 143 -20.60 25.60 -1.03
C SER A 143 -19.73 26.79 -1.42
N ASP A 144 -19.89 27.23 -2.66
CA ASP A 144 -19.78 28.62 -3.11
C ASP A 144 -20.63 28.75 -4.37
#